data_AF-A0A2A8CVI2-F1
#
_entry.id   AF-A0A2A8CVI2-F1
#
_cell.length_a   1.000
_cell.length_b   1.000
_cell.length_c   1.000
_cell.angle_alpha   90.00
_cell.angle_beta   90.00
_cell.angle_gamma   90.00
#
_symmetry.space_group_name_H-M   'P 1'
#
loop_
_entity.id
_entity.type
_entity.pdbx_description
1 polymer ?
#
loop_
_entity_poly.entity_id
_entity_poly.type
_entity_poly.pdbx_seq_one_letter_code
_entity_poly.pdbx_strand_id
1 'polypeptide(L)'
;MRHQTRNVSPSQAAESPAISFALQINAWIAFYDSLLRHRDRYVIAPFETVIGDIGVVTAALNKEFGTDFDLFEHTSENVAALHQERGYHAGPSKQRSAIKEGVRSAFERQADSNPTVKARLSDATRLYERWISMSSLHANS
;
A
#
# COMPACT_ATOMS: atom_id res chain seq x y z
N MET A 1 21.79 22.20 -25.89
CA MET A 1 20.43 22.44 -25.36
C MET A 1 20.40 21.91 -23.93
N ARG A 2 20.47 22.77 -22.91
CA ARG A 2 20.53 22.34 -21.51
C ARG A 2 19.12 21.93 -21.08
N HIS A 3 18.92 20.66 -20.72
CA HIS A 3 17.69 20.22 -20.06
C HIS A 3 17.59 20.91 -18.71
N GLN A 4 16.75 21.94 -18.64
CA GLN A 4 16.39 22.60 -17.39
C GLN A 4 15.44 21.63 -16.66
N THR A 5 15.96 20.83 -15.74
CA THR A 5 15.13 20.13 -14.75
C THR A 5 14.42 21.20 -13.93
N ARG A 6 13.15 21.42 -14.23
CA ARG A 6 12.28 22.33 -13.48
C ARG A 6 12.25 21.80 -12.04
N ASN A 7 12.85 22.54 -11.11
CA ASN A 7 12.75 22.24 -9.68
C ASN A 7 11.30 22.53 -9.28
N VAL A 8 10.47 21.50 -9.29
CA VAL A 8 9.07 21.59 -8.86
C VAL A 8 9.05 21.40 -7.35
N SER A 9 8.46 22.36 -6.62
CA SER A 9 8.26 22.20 -5.17
C SER A 9 7.42 20.93 -4.90
N PRO A 10 7.69 20.18 -3.82
CA PRO A 10 6.83 19.09 -3.36
C PRO A 10 5.33 19.43 -3.34
N SER A 11 4.97 20.67 -2.96
CA SER A 11 3.59 21.16 -2.97
C SER A 11 3.01 21.25 -4.39
N GLN A 12 3.78 21.73 -5.35
CA GLN A 12 3.36 21.86 -6.75
C GLN A 12 3.25 20.50 -7.45
N ALA A 13 4.15 19.56 -7.13
CA ALA A 13 4.11 18.19 -7.65
C ALA A 13 2.90 17.41 -7.09
N ALA A 14 2.46 17.73 -5.88
CA ALA A 14 1.24 17.19 -5.29
C ALA A 14 -0.02 17.77 -5.93
N GLU A 15 -0.06 19.09 -6.18
CA GLU A 15 -1.23 19.77 -6.74
C GLU A 15 -1.53 19.40 -8.19
N SER A 16 -0.50 19.12 -8.98
CA SER A 16 -0.61 18.65 -10.35
C SER A 16 0.33 17.47 -10.56
N PRO A 17 -0.12 16.24 -10.22
CA PRO A 17 0.73 15.08 -10.35
C PRO A 17 1.08 14.86 -11.82
N ALA A 18 2.35 14.53 -12.08
CA ALA A 18 2.84 14.24 -13.45
C ALA A 18 2.05 13.11 -14.14
N ILE A 19 1.38 12.27 -13.35
CA ILE A 19 0.50 11.18 -13.77
C ILE A 19 -0.85 11.37 -13.08
N SER A 20 -1.94 11.43 -13.84
CA SER A 20 -3.29 11.61 -13.25
C SER A 20 -3.66 10.49 -12.26
N PHE A 21 -4.41 10.81 -11.21
CA PHE A 21 -4.88 9.81 -10.26
C PHE A 21 -5.74 8.73 -10.91
N ALA A 22 -6.58 9.08 -11.89
CA ALA A 22 -7.37 8.10 -12.63
C ALA A 22 -6.49 7.04 -13.32
N LEU A 23 -5.37 7.45 -13.92
CA LEU A 23 -4.42 6.52 -14.54
C LEU A 23 -3.71 5.65 -13.48
N GLN A 24 -3.34 6.21 -12.34
CA GLN A 24 -2.74 5.46 -11.24
C GLN A 24 -3.71 4.39 -10.69
N ILE A 25 -4.99 4.76 -10.50
CA ILE A 25 -6.03 3.82 -10.05
C ILE A 25 -6.27 2.73 -11.11
N ASN A 26 -6.31 3.08 -12.40
CA ASN A 26 -6.42 2.09 -13.47
C ASN A 26 -5.26 1.08 -13.45
N ALA A 27 -4.04 1.53 -13.21
CA ALA A 27 -2.89 0.64 -13.10
C ALA A 27 -3.00 -0.29 -11.89
N TRP A 28 -3.47 0.23 -10.75
CA TRP A 28 -3.77 -0.57 -9.56
C TRP A 28 -4.83 -1.64 -9.84
N ILE A 29 -5.95 -1.26 -10.46
CA ILE A 29 -7.02 -2.19 -10.85
C ILE A 29 -6.47 -3.26 -11.79
N ALA A 30 -5.77 -2.87 -12.86
CA ALA A 30 -5.24 -3.81 -13.84
C ALA A 30 -4.26 -4.81 -13.21
N PHE A 31 -3.40 -4.35 -12.29
CA PHE A 31 -2.48 -5.23 -11.57
C PHE A 31 -3.24 -6.26 -10.72
N TYR A 32 -4.09 -5.80 -9.80
CA TYR A 32 -4.79 -6.69 -8.88
C TYR A 32 -5.85 -7.55 -9.56
N ASP A 33 -6.57 -7.04 -10.56
CA ASP A 33 -7.52 -7.85 -11.32
C ASP A 33 -6.82 -9.00 -12.06
N SER A 34 -5.63 -8.74 -12.64
CA SER A 34 -4.88 -9.77 -13.37
C SER A 34 -4.42 -10.92 -12.49
N LEU A 35 -4.26 -10.71 -11.18
CA LEU A 35 -3.84 -11.72 -10.22
C LEU A 35 -4.97 -12.65 -9.78
N LEU A 36 -6.24 -12.28 -9.99
CA LEU A 36 -7.38 -13.09 -9.57
C LEU A 36 -7.36 -14.50 -10.19
N ARG A 37 -6.85 -14.63 -11.42
CA ARG A 37 -6.73 -15.92 -12.12
C ARG A 37 -5.72 -16.89 -11.49
N HIS A 38 -4.91 -16.41 -10.55
CA HIS A 38 -3.84 -17.17 -9.89
C HIS A 38 -4.10 -17.28 -8.37
N ARG A 39 -5.37 -17.25 -7.94
CA ARG A 39 -5.78 -17.19 -6.53
C ARG A 39 -5.12 -18.21 -5.61
N ASP A 40 -4.84 -19.40 -6.12
CA ASP A 40 -4.29 -20.50 -5.32
C ASP A 40 -2.75 -20.47 -5.23
N ARG A 41 -2.12 -19.36 -5.65
CA ARG A 41 -0.65 -19.19 -5.68
C ARG A 41 -0.14 -18.08 -4.77
N TYR A 42 -1.00 -17.52 -3.92
CA TYR A 42 -0.62 -16.52 -2.93
C TYR A 42 -1.59 -16.57 -1.74
N VAL A 43 -1.12 -16.06 -0.61
CA VAL A 43 -1.95 -15.74 0.55
C VAL A 43 -2.32 -14.26 0.49
N ILE A 44 -3.59 -13.95 0.81
CA ILE A 44 -4.07 -12.57 0.93
C ILE A 44 -4.07 -12.23 2.42
N ALA A 45 -3.43 -11.13 2.80
CA ALA A 45 -3.44 -10.61 4.16
C ALA A 45 -3.85 -9.13 4.16
N PRO A 46 -4.78 -8.70 5.04
CA PRO A 46 -5.09 -7.28 5.23
C PRO A 46 -3.86 -6.50 5.70
N PHE A 47 -3.77 -5.23 5.31
CA PHE A 47 -2.63 -4.38 5.69
C PHE A 47 -2.43 -4.31 7.21
N GLU A 48 -3.52 -4.13 7.98
CA GLU A 48 -3.46 -4.06 9.44
C GLU A 48 -2.94 -5.36 10.07
N THR A 49 -3.32 -6.52 9.52
CA THR A 49 -2.77 -7.82 9.94
C THR A 49 -1.27 -7.88 9.67
N VAL A 50 -0.83 -7.45 8.49
CA VAL A 50 0.60 -7.49 8.08
C VAL A 50 1.46 -6.62 8.98
N ILE A 51 1.00 -5.40 9.33
CA ILE A 51 1.80 -4.47 10.16
C ILE A 51 1.70 -4.77 11.65
N GLY A 52 0.60 -5.38 12.11
CA GLY A 52 0.35 -5.68 13.52
C GLY A 52 0.83 -7.06 13.95
N ASP A 53 0.90 -8.04 13.05
CA ASP A 53 1.47 -9.36 13.31
C ASP A 53 1.81 -10.08 11.99
N ILE A 54 3.01 -9.85 11.46
CA ILE A 54 3.49 -10.58 10.28
C ILE A 54 3.66 -12.08 10.54
N GLY A 55 3.80 -12.51 11.79
CA GLY A 55 3.94 -13.92 12.17
C GLY A 55 2.73 -14.75 11.72
N VAL A 56 1.51 -14.22 11.85
CA VAL A 56 0.30 -14.92 11.38
C VAL A 56 0.26 -15.08 9.85
N VAL A 57 0.87 -14.16 9.11
CA VAL A 57 0.99 -14.22 7.65
C VAL A 57 1.99 -15.31 7.26
N THR A 58 3.14 -15.36 7.96
CA THR A 58 4.14 -16.42 7.76
C THR A 58 3.57 -17.80 8.10
N ALA A 59 2.78 -17.92 9.17
CA ALA A 59 2.08 -19.17 9.51
C ALA A 59 1.12 -19.61 8.41
N ALA A 60 0.37 -18.66 7.82
CA ALA A 60 -0.53 -18.95 6.71
C ALA A 60 0.24 -19.41 5.46
N LEU A 61 1.40 -18.80 5.15
CA LEU A 61 2.27 -19.24 4.05
C LEU A 61 2.79 -20.66 4.26
N ASN A 62 3.31 -20.96 5.46
CA ASN A 62 3.78 -22.30 5.83
C ASN A 62 2.68 -23.35 5.68
N LYS A 63 1.47 -23.02 6.13
CA LYS A 63 0.31 -23.91 5.99
C LYS A 63 -0.11 -24.11 4.53
N GLU A 64 -0.21 -23.05 3.75
CA GLU A 64 -0.73 -23.10 2.37
C GLU A 64 0.25 -23.77 1.40
N PHE A 65 1.55 -23.50 1.56
CA PHE A 65 2.57 -23.92 0.61
C PHE A 65 3.51 -25.02 1.15
N GLY A 66 3.31 -25.46 2.40
CA GLY A 66 4.14 -26.50 3.02
C GLY A 66 5.58 -26.04 3.30
N THR A 67 5.78 -24.75 3.53
CA THR A 67 7.09 -24.17 3.88
C THR A 67 7.33 -24.19 5.39
N ASP A 68 8.57 -23.91 5.81
CA ASP A 68 9.03 -23.93 7.21
C ASP A 68 9.70 -22.61 7.63
N PHE A 69 9.22 -21.48 7.11
CA PHE A 69 9.77 -20.16 7.48
C PHE A 69 9.59 -19.87 8.97
N ASP A 70 10.63 -19.28 9.57
CA ASP A 70 10.58 -18.84 10.96
C ASP A 70 9.49 -17.78 11.17
N LEU A 71 8.71 -17.96 12.23
CA LEU A 71 7.67 -17.02 12.64
C LEU A 71 8.31 -15.84 13.37
N PHE A 72 7.89 -14.62 13.01
CA PHE A 72 8.22 -13.44 13.80
C PHE A 72 7.21 -13.28 14.93
N GLU A 73 7.66 -13.35 16.17
CA GLU A 73 6.82 -13.02 17.33
C GLU A 73 6.68 -11.50 17.44
N HIS A 74 5.48 -10.98 17.15
CA HIS A 74 5.20 -9.55 17.13
C HIS A 74 5.03 -8.95 18.54
N THR A 75 6.11 -8.95 19.32
CA THR A 75 6.20 -8.29 20.62
C THR A 75 6.82 -6.89 20.48
N SER A 76 6.48 -5.99 21.40
CA SER A 76 7.05 -4.64 21.44
C SER A 76 8.59 -4.66 21.50
N GLU A 77 9.14 -5.63 22.24
CA GLU A 77 10.57 -5.85 22.41
C GLU A 77 11.24 -6.25 21.10
N ASN A 78 10.65 -7.22 20.37
CA ASN A 78 11.19 -7.69 19.10
C ASN A 78 11.12 -6.60 18.02
N VAL A 79 10.03 -5.82 17.99
CA VAL A 79 9.89 -4.67 17.09
C VAL A 79 10.92 -3.59 17.43
N ALA A 80 11.13 -3.28 18.71
CA ALA A 80 12.14 -2.31 19.13
C ALA A 80 13.57 -2.74 18.76
N ALA A 81 13.89 -4.04 18.92
CA ALA A 81 15.18 -4.60 18.53
C ALA A 81 15.43 -4.45 17.01
N LEU A 82 14.43 -4.76 16.16
CA LEU A 82 14.52 -4.57 14.71
C LEU A 82 14.80 -3.11 14.32
N HIS A 83 14.14 -2.16 14.98
CA HIS A 83 14.32 -0.73 14.72
C HIS A 83 15.71 -0.22 15.11
N GLN A 84 16.30 -0.76 16.18
CA GLN A 84 17.65 -0.40 16.62
C GLN A 84 18.71 -0.90 15.65
N GLU A 85 18.54 -2.11 15.09
CA GLU A 85 19.51 -2.73 14.18
C GLU A 85 19.55 -2.08 12.78
N ARG A 86 18.39 -1.73 12.20
CA ARG A 86 18.29 -1.36 10.78
C ARG A 86 18.65 0.10 10.45
N GLY A 87 18.86 0.95 11.45
CA GLY A 87 19.18 2.36 11.25
C GLY A 87 18.03 3.18 10.63
N TYR A 88 18.00 4.48 10.92
CA TYR A 88 16.85 5.38 10.68
C TYR A 88 16.60 5.77 9.20
N HIS A 89 17.13 5.02 8.22
CA HIS A 89 17.21 5.47 6.81
C HIS A 89 15.88 5.41 6.04
N ALA A 90 14.87 4.70 6.55
CA ALA A 90 13.51 4.64 6.00
C ALA A 90 12.44 5.25 6.94
N GLY A 91 12.88 5.91 8.02
CA GLY A 91 12.01 6.48 9.04
C GLY A 91 11.16 7.66 8.55
N PRO A 92 10.19 8.12 9.35
CA PRO A 92 9.47 9.36 9.10
C PRO A 92 10.46 10.53 8.99
N SER A 93 10.34 11.36 7.96
CA SER A 93 11.08 12.62 7.84
C SER A 93 10.10 13.75 7.54
N LYS A 94 10.40 14.98 7.99
CA LYS A 94 9.51 16.14 7.76
C LYS A 94 9.18 16.31 6.28
N GLN A 95 10.19 16.16 5.41
CA GLN A 95 10.01 16.25 3.96
C GLN A 95 9.11 15.14 3.42
N ARG A 96 9.29 13.88 3.85
CA ARG A 96 8.46 12.76 3.42
C ARG A 96 7.01 12.94 3.88
N SER A 97 6.81 13.40 5.11
CA SER A 97 5.47 13.68 5.65
C SER A 97 4.77 14.79 4.85
N ALA A 98 5.48 15.88 4.52
CA ALA A 98 4.92 16.96 3.71
C ALA A 98 4.53 16.49 2.29
N ILE A 99 5.35 15.66 1.64
CA ILE A 99 5.01 15.07 0.32
C ILE A 99 3.76 14.21 0.43
N LYS A 100 3.71 13.30 1.42
CA LYS A 100 2.56 12.41 1.64
C LYS A 100 1.28 13.21 1.86
N GLU A 101 1.35 14.25 2.69
CA GLU A 101 0.20 15.09 2.98
C GLU A 101 -0.27 15.84 1.75
N GLY A 102 0.64 16.47 1.00
CA GLY A 102 0.28 17.15 -0.24
C GLY A 102 -0.43 16.23 -1.24
N VAL A 103 0.14 15.04 -1.48
CA VAL A 103 -0.45 14.05 -2.41
C VAL A 103 -1.82 13.59 -1.91
N ARG A 104 -1.97 13.35 -0.60
CA ARG A 104 -3.26 12.98 0.03
C ARG A 104 -4.31 14.06 -0.21
N SER A 105 -4.02 15.31 0.16
CA SER A 105 -5.00 16.39 0.02
C SER A 105 -5.38 16.63 -1.45
N ALA A 106 -4.43 16.49 -2.37
CA ALA A 106 -4.71 16.61 -3.81
C ALA A 106 -5.58 15.46 -4.34
N PHE A 107 -5.34 14.24 -3.87
CA PHE A 107 -6.15 13.07 -4.19
C PHE A 107 -7.58 13.24 -3.67
N GLU A 108 -7.75 13.60 -2.39
CA GLU A 108 -9.07 13.78 -1.76
C GLU A 108 -9.91 14.82 -2.52
N ARG A 109 -9.33 15.97 -2.86
CA ARG A 109 -10.01 16.97 -3.70
C ARG A 109 -10.48 16.41 -5.03
N GLN A 110 -9.67 15.60 -5.72
CA GLN A 110 -10.05 15.01 -7.01
C GLN A 110 -11.05 13.86 -6.85
N ALA A 111 -10.96 13.08 -5.78
CA ALA A 111 -11.92 12.02 -5.48
C ALA A 111 -13.34 12.59 -5.31
N ASP A 112 -13.46 13.79 -4.76
CA ASP A 112 -14.75 14.48 -4.59
C ASP A 112 -15.22 15.19 -5.88
N SER A 113 -14.31 15.88 -6.57
CA SER A 113 -14.67 16.82 -7.64
C SER A 113 -14.53 16.29 -9.07
N ASN A 114 -13.75 15.21 -9.29
CA ASN A 114 -13.49 14.66 -10.61
C ASN A 114 -14.29 13.36 -10.82
N PRO A 115 -15.32 13.35 -11.69
CA PRO A 115 -16.17 12.17 -11.91
C PRO A 115 -15.40 10.92 -12.35
N THR A 116 -14.35 11.08 -13.16
CA THR A 116 -13.52 9.97 -13.62
C THR A 116 -12.75 9.35 -12.47
N VAL A 117 -12.11 10.18 -11.62
CA VAL A 117 -11.38 9.69 -10.44
C VAL A 117 -12.35 8.99 -9.49
N LYS A 118 -13.52 9.59 -9.23
CA LYS A 118 -14.57 9.00 -8.38
C LYS A 118 -15.05 7.63 -8.88
N ALA A 119 -15.33 7.51 -10.18
CA ALA A 119 -15.77 6.25 -10.78
C ALA A 119 -14.70 5.16 -10.65
N ARG A 120 -13.44 5.49 -11.00
CA ARG A 120 -12.32 4.55 -10.88
C ARG A 120 -12.04 4.15 -9.44
N LEU A 121 -12.16 5.08 -8.50
CA LEU A 121 -12.02 4.80 -7.07
C LEU A 121 -13.09 3.80 -6.62
N SER A 122 -14.35 3.98 -7.02
CA SER A 122 -15.42 3.03 -6.72
C SER A 122 -15.14 1.62 -7.29
N ASP A 123 -14.62 1.54 -8.51
CA ASP A 123 -14.21 0.26 -9.12
C ASP A 123 -13.07 -0.40 -8.33
N ALA A 124 -12.06 0.39 -7.92
CA ALA A 124 -10.95 -0.09 -7.10
C ALA A 124 -11.40 -0.55 -5.71
N THR A 125 -12.30 0.18 -5.05
CA THR A 125 -12.88 -0.19 -3.76
C THR A 125 -13.62 -1.53 -3.86
N ARG A 126 -14.42 -1.73 -4.90
CA ARG A 126 -15.15 -2.99 -5.11
C ARG A 126 -14.21 -4.17 -5.32
N LEU A 127 -13.12 -3.96 -6.08
CA LEU A 127 -12.07 -4.96 -6.25
C LEU A 127 -11.36 -5.24 -4.92
N TYR A 128 -11.00 -4.21 -4.16
CA TYR A 128 -10.41 -4.34 -2.82
C TYR A 128 -11.29 -5.15 -1.88
N GLU A 129 -12.59 -4.84 -1.79
CA GLU A 129 -13.55 -5.57 -0.96
C GLU A 129 -13.64 -7.05 -1.37
N ARG A 130 -13.63 -7.34 -2.68
CA ARG A 130 -13.55 -8.72 -3.18
C ARG A 130 -12.28 -9.41 -2.69
N TRP A 131 -11.12 -8.75 -2.75
CA TRP A 131 -9.86 -9.29 -2.23
C TRP A 131 -9.90 -9.58 -0.73
N ILE A 132 -10.41 -8.65 0.07
CA ILE A 132 -10.54 -8.83 1.51
C ILE A 132 -11.52 -9.97 1.83
N SER A 133 -12.64 -10.09 1.11
CA SER A 133 -13.59 -11.19 1.31
C SER A 133 -13.00 -12.58 1.02
N MET A 134 -11.97 -12.65 0.17
CA MET A 134 -11.25 -13.89 -0.14
C MET A 134 -10.13 -14.19 0.85
N SER A 135 -9.76 -13.26 1.75
CA SER A 135 -8.73 -13.50 2.75
C SER A 135 -9.27 -14.35 3.89
N SER A 136 -8.52 -15.39 4.26
CA SER A 136 -8.77 -16.15 5.48
C SER A 136 -8.15 -15.48 6.72
N LEU A 137 -7.42 -14.38 6.53
CA LEU A 137 -6.81 -13.59 7.58
C LEU A 137 -7.64 -12.33 7.80
N HIS A 138 -7.88 -11.99 9.05
CA HIS A 138 -8.68 -10.83 9.42
C HIS A 138 -7.84 -9.90 10.29
N ALA A 139 -8.18 -8.62 10.28
CA ALA A 139 -7.63 -7.70 11.26
C ALA A 139 -8.09 -8.18 12.64
N ASN A 140 -7.16 -8.37 13.57
CA ASN A 140 -7.52 -8.59 14.97
C ASN A 140 -8.31 -7.35 15.42
N SER A 141 -9.53 -7.58 15.91
CA SER A 141 -10.40 -6.54 16.48
C SER A 141 -9.87 -6.07 17.83
#